data_AF-A0A4D4JD33-F1
#
_entry.id   AF-A0A4D4JD33-F1
#
_cell.length_a   1.000
_cell.length_b   1.000
_cell.length_c   1.000
_cell.angle_alpha   90.00
_cell.angle_beta   90.00
_cell.angle_gamma   90.00
#
_symmetry.space_group_name_H-M   'P 1'
#
loop_
_entity.id
_entity.type
_entity.pdbx_description
1 polymer ?
#
loop_
_entity_poly.entity_id
_entity_poly.type
_entity_poly.pdbx_seq_one_letter_code
_entity_poly.pdbx_strand_id
1 'polypeptide(L)'
;MDLTRLRKHTERLREVRDAARAAGVDVVINARVDVYLHDKDGEHRLAEALRRARAYRAAGADCVYPILAGDEPTIRALVDGVDGPVNILARPGAPGLDKLAALGVARISFGGGLHRLVMHALGGALGKIADNADRTRADSPRYRRAVPGAQRHTPAGTWPRNSAR
;
A
#
# COMPACT_ATOMS: atom_id res chain seq x y z
N MET A 1 -7.72 -3.32 -15.91
CA MET A 1 -8.42 -2.05 -15.62
C MET A 1 -7.68 -0.96 -16.36
N ASP A 2 -8.35 -0.19 -17.22
CA ASP A 2 -7.72 0.89 -17.98
C ASP A 2 -7.64 2.17 -17.13
N LEU A 3 -6.65 3.02 -17.40
CA LEU A 3 -6.50 4.31 -16.73
C LEU A 3 -7.68 5.21 -17.09
N THR A 4 -8.22 5.93 -16.10
CA THR A 4 -9.24 6.95 -16.38
C THR A 4 -8.68 7.97 -17.38
N ARG A 5 -9.51 8.36 -18.36
CA ARG A 5 -9.17 9.41 -19.34
C ARG A 5 -8.67 10.66 -18.62
N LEU A 6 -7.56 11.23 -19.12
CA LEU A 6 -6.88 12.36 -18.51
C LEU A 6 -7.84 13.52 -18.18
N ARG A 7 -8.65 13.92 -19.17
CA ARG A 7 -9.63 15.00 -19.03
C ARG A 7 -10.60 14.76 -17.87
N LYS A 8 -11.24 13.59 -17.82
CA LYS A 8 -12.18 13.21 -16.75
C LYS A 8 -11.54 13.28 -15.36
N HIS A 9 -10.28 12.89 -15.23
CA HIS A 9 -9.60 12.97 -13.94
C HIS A 9 -9.23 14.42 -13.57
N THR A 10 -8.80 15.24 -14.53
CA THR A 10 -8.54 16.67 -14.28
C THR A 10 -9.79 17.45 -13.93
N GLU A 11 -10.94 17.15 -14.55
CA GLU A 11 -12.24 17.74 -14.20
C GLU A 11 -12.58 17.43 -12.73
N ARG A 12 -12.45 16.16 -12.32
CA ARG A 12 -12.67 15.74 -10.94
C ARG A 12 -11.73 16.43 -9.93
N LEU A 13 -10.47 16.64 -10.28
CA LEU A 13 -9.53 17.36 -9.42
C LEU A 13 -9.93 18.83 -9.22
N ARG A 14 -10.41 19.49 -10.30
CA ARG A 14 -10.95 20.86 -10.22
C ARG A 14 -12.18 20.91 -9.33
N GLU A 15 -13.14 19.99 -9.52
CA GLU A 15 -14.34 19.88 -8.69
C GLU A 15 -14.00 19.73 -7.20
N VAL A 16 -13.03 18.86 -6.86
CA VAL A 16 -12.58 18.68 -5.46
C VAL A 16 -11.95 19.95 -4.92
N ARG A 17 -11.12 20.63 -5.70
CA ARG A 17 -10.50 21.90 -5.30
C ARG A 17 -11.55 23.00 -5.12
N ASP A 18 -12.52 23.11 -6.01
CA ASP A 18 -13.62 24.08 -5.92
C ASP A 18 -14.47 23.81 -4.69
N ALA A 19 -14.80 22.55 -4.40
CA ALA A 19 -15.53 22.16 -3.21
C ALA A 19 -14.77 22.51 -1.92
N ALA A 20 -13.44 22.27 -1.88
CA ALA A 20 -12.62 22.65 -0.73
C ALA A 20 -12.60 24.17 -0.50
N ARG A 21 -12.48 24.96 -1.58
CA ARG A 21 -12.56 26.42 -1.52
C ARG A 21 -13.93 26.89 -1.02
N ALA A 22 -15.01 26.33 -1.55
CA ALA A 22 -16.37 26.69 -1.15
C ALA A 22 -16.66 26.34 0.32
N ALA A 23 -16.07 25.25 0.82
CA ALA A 23 -16.17 24.86 2.22
C ALA A 23 -15.21 25.62 3.16
N GLY A 24 -14.32 26.47 2.62
CA GLY A 24 -13.34 27.21 3.41
C GLY A 24 -12.29 26.34 4.10
N VAL A 25 -12.00 25.15 3.56
CA VAL A 25 -11.03 24.21 4.13
C VAL A 25 -9.76 24.15 3.29
N ASP A 26 -8.61 24.14 3.98
CA ASP A 26 -7.31 23.98 3.35
C ASP A 26 -6.91 22.50 3.31
N VAL A 27 -7.35 21.80 2.27
CA VAL A 27 -6.99 20.40 2.03
C VAL A 27 -5.83 20.29 1.06
N VAL A 28 -4.89 19.40 1.39
CA VAL A 28 -3.82 18.97 0.48
C VAL A 28 -4.35 17.89 -0.45
N ILE A 29 -4.44 18.20 -1.74
CA ILE A 29 -4.84 17.26 -2.79
C ILE A 29 -3.60 16.51 -3.30
N ASN A 30 -3.46 15.25 -2.87
CA ASN A 30 -2.42 14.34 -3.36
C ASN A 30 -2.96 13.49 -4.52
N ALA A 31 -2.70 13.92 -5.76
CA ALA A 31 -3.23 13.27 -6.96
C ALA A 31 -2.38 12.06 -7.37
N ARG A 32 -2.96 10.87 -7.25
CA ARG A 32 -2.28 9.61 -7.57
C ARG A 32 -2.27 9.32 -9.06
N VAL A 33 -1.13 8.88 -9.57
CA VAL A 33 -0.87 8.51 -10.95
C VAL A 33 -0.53 7.02 -10.99
N ASP A 34 -1.43 6.21 -11.55
CA ASP A 34 -1.36 4.74 -11.52
C ASP A 34 -0.66 4.12 -12.75
N VAL A 35 0.15 4.88 -13.49
CA VAL A 35 0.81 4.40 -14.72
C VAL A 35 1.68 3.18 -14.43
N TYR A 36 2.54 3.23 -13.41
CA TYR A 36 3.41 2.12 -13.02
C TYR A 36 2.65 0.98 -12.30
N LEU A 37 1.40 1.20 -11.91
CA LEU A 37 0.55 0.13 -11.36
C LEU A 37 -0.04 -0.74 -12.45
N HIS A 38 -0.44 -0.13 -13.57
CA HIS A 38 -1.09 -0.84 -14.67
C HIS A 38 -0.13 -1.31 -15.76
N ASP A 39 1.02 -0.65 -15.89
CA ASP A 39 2.02 -0.98 -16.89
C ASP A 39 3.38 -1.21 -16.21
N LYS A 40 3.85 -2.46 -16.19
CA LYS A 40 5.09 -2.84 -15.51
C LYS A 40 6.33 -2.77 -16.39
N ASP A 41 6.16 -2.86 -17.71
CA ASP A 41 7.25 -3.01 -18.67
C ASP A 41 7.18 -2.02 -19.84
N GLY A 42 6.19 -1.14 -19.88
CA GLY A 42 6.01 -0.19 -20.97
C GLY A 42 7.11 0.87 -21.03
N GLU A 43 7.58 1.13 -22.25
CA GLU A 43 8.65 2.10 -22.52
C GLU A 43 8.20 3.56 -22.32
N HIS A 44 6.89 3.83 -22.42
CA HIS A 44 6.34 5.19 -22.37
C HIS A 44 5.82 5.61 -20.98
N ARG A 45 6.06 4.80 -19.95
CA ARG A 45 5.49 5.03 -18.60
C ARG A 45 5.92 6.34 -17.98
N LEU A 46 7.20 6.70 -18.09
CA LEU A 46 7.70 7.96 -17.55
C LEU A 46 7.04 9.16 -18.25
N ALA A 47 6.98 9.14 -19.58
CA ALA A 47 6.36 10.21 -20.37
C ALA A 47 4.87 10.37 -20.02
N GLU A 48 4.14 9.25 -19.89
CA GLU A 48 2.72 9.27 -19.52
C GLU A 48 2.50 9.71 -18.06
N ALA A 49 3.34 9.24 -17.13
CA ALA A 49 3.27 9.64 -15.74
C ALA A 49 3.49 11.15 -15.57
N LEU A 50 4.50 11.70 -16.26
CA LEU A 50 4.80 13.12 -16.30
C LEU A 50 3.67 13.93 -16.94
N ARG A 51 3.10 13.45 -18.07
CA ARG A 51 1.94 14.08 -18.73
C ARG A 51 0.77 14.22 -17.77
N ARG A 52 0.45 13.14 -17.04
CA ARG A 52 -0.64 13.12 -16.05
C ARG A 52 -0.33 13.99 -14.84
N ALA A 53 0.86 13.86 -14.27
CA ALA A 53 1.28 14.61 -13.10
C ALA A 53 1.19 16.13 -13.33
N ARG A 54 1.72 16.62 -14.46
CA ARG A 54 1.63 18.04 -14.82
C ARG A 54 0.18 18.50 -15.02
N ALA A 55 -0.63 17.71 -15.70
CA ALA A 55 -2.05 18.02 -15.88
C ALA A 55 -2.82 18.04 -14.54
N TYR A 56 -2.47 17.17 -13.60
CA TYR A 56 -3.08 17.12 -12.26
C TYR A 56 -2.66 18.31 -11.41
N ARG A 57 -1.39 18.73 -11.46
CA ARG A 57 -0.92 19.99 -10.85
C ARG A 57 -1.68 21.19 -11.39
N ALA A 58 -1.79 21.31 -12.72
CA ALA A 58 -2.56 22.37 -13.36
C ALA A 58 -4.07 22.33 -13.04
N ALA A 59 -4.60 21.18 -12.62
CA ALA A 59 -5.99 21.03 -12.18
C ALA A 59 -6.20 21.36 -10.68
N GLY A 60 -5.15 21.74 -9.95
CA GLY A 60 -5.23 22.16 -8.55
C GLY A 60 -4.77 21.12 -7.53
N ALA A 61 -4.11 20.03 -7.96
CA ALA A 61 -3.45 19.11 -7.05
C ALA A 61 -2.19 19.75 -6.43
N ASP A 62 -1.98 19.59 -5.13
CA ASP A 62 -0.82 20.14 -4.40
C ASP A 62 0.39 19.22 -4.48
N CYS A 63 0.15 17.93 -4.59
CA CYS A 63 1.17 16.90 -4.65
C CYS A 63 0.74 15.83 -5.67
N VAL A 64 1.70 15.21 -6.33
CA VAL A 64 1.44 14.06 -7.21
C VAL A 64 2.05 12.79 -6.63
N TYR A 65 1.41 11.66 -6.92
CA TYR A 65 1.85 10.36 -6.41
C TYR A 65 1.90 9.32 -7.54
N PRO A 66 3.01 9.24 -8.29
CA PRO A 66 3.30 8.17 -9.25
C PRO A 66 3.54 6.85 -8.51
N ILE A 67 2.46 6.17 -8.12
CA ILE A 67 2.60 5.00 -7.25
C ILE A 67 3.35 3.89 -7.97
N LEU A 68 4.19 3.18 -7.22
CA LEU A 68 5.05 2.08 -7.69
C LEU A 68 6.19 2.48 -8.63
N ALA A 69 6.36 3.76 -8.97
CA ALA A 69 7.64 4.26 -9.50
C ALA A 69 8.76 3.94 -8.49
N GLY A 70 9.83 3.30 -8.96
CA GLY A 70 10.68 2.51 -8.07
C GLY A 70 12.19 2.70 -8.22
N ASP A 71 12.72 2.93 -9.41
CA ASP A 71 14.16 3.12 -9.61
C ASP A 71 14.57 4.60 -9.46
N GLU A 72 15.82 4.84 -9.04
CA GLU A 72 16.34 6.19 -8.81
C GLU A 72 16.28 7.11 -10.04
N PRO A 73 16.67 6.66 -11.26
CA PRO A 73 16.57 7.50 -12.46
C PRO A 73 15.13 7.95 -12.75
N THR A 74 14.16 7.04 -12.63
CA THR A 74 12.75 7.35 -12.79
C THR A 74 12.27 8.34 -11.73
N ILE A 75 12.63 8.14 -10.46
CA ILE A 75 12.21 9.03 -9.37
C ILE A 75 12.81 10.43 -9.56
N ARG A 76 14.09 10.53 -9.92
CA ARG A 76 14.75 11.80 -10.25
C ARG A 76 14.01 12.52 -11.38
N ALA A 77 13.74 11.83 -12.49
CA ALA A 77 13.05 12.41 -13.63
C ALA A 77 11.62 12.87 -13.29
N LEU A 78 10.92 12.16 -12.39
CA LEU A 78 9.61 12.57 -11.90
C LEU A 78 9.69 13.82 -11.01
N VAL A 79 10.65 13.89 -10.10
CA VAL A 79 10.86 15.06 -9.24
C VAL A 79 11.23 16.28 -10.08
N ASP A 80 12.16 16.14 -11.01
CA ASP A 80 12.63 17.26 -11.84
C ASP A 80 11.58 17.67 -12.89
N GLY A 81 10.79 16.72 -13.38
CA GLY A 81 9.81 16.95 -14.44
C GLY A 81 8.42 17.38 -13.97
N VAL A 82 8.16 17.34 -12.65
CA VAL A 82 6.93 17.83 -12.03
C VAL A 82 7.25 19.14 -11.32
N ASP A 83 6.56 20.20 -11.72
CA ASP A 83 6.61 21.49 -11.01
C ASP A 83 5.82 21.41 -9.69
N GLY A 84 6.41 20.74 -8.70
CA GLY A 84 5.88 20.63 -7.34
C GLY A 84 6.15 19.30 -6.61
N PRO A 85 5.59 19.16 -5.40
CA PRO A 85 5.82 18.02 -4.52
C PRO A 85 5.47 16.66 -5.13
N VAL A 86 6.42 15.71 -5.07
CA VAL A 86 6.21 14.30 -5.45
C VAL A 86 6.17 13.42 -4.20
N ASN A 87 5.15 12.56 -4.13
CA ASN A 87 5.01 11.50 -3.13
C ASN A 87 5.49 10.15 -3.70
N ILE A 88 6.30 9.41 -2.95
CA ILE A 88 6.76 8.06 -3.32
C ILE A 88 6.32 7.03 -2.26
N LEU A 89 6.02 5.81 -2.72
CA LEU A 89 5.71 4.68 -1.85
C LEU A 89 6.99 3.99 -1.40
N ALA A 90 7.33 4.09 -0.12
CA ALA A 90 8.34 3.25 0.51
C ALA A 90 7.88 1.78 0.51
N ARG A 91 8.68 0.91 -0.13
CA ARG A 91 8.44 -0.53 -0.22
C ARG A 91 9.75 -1.27 -0.47
N PRO A 92 9.80 -2.59 -0.21
CA PRO A 92 10.93 -3.41 -0.64
C PRO A 92 11.21 -3.22 -2.14
N GLY A 93 12.49 -2.98 -2.47
CA GLY A 93 12.95 -2.70 -3.83
C GLY A 93 12.91 -1.23 -4.27
N ALA A 94 12.39 -0.32 -3.45
CA ALA A 94 12.55 1.12 -3.65
C ALA A 94 13.80 1.65 -2.90
N PRO A 95 14.34 2.83 -3.27
CA PRO A 95 15.42 3.47 -2.54
C PRO A 95 15.08 3.70 -1.07
N GLY A 96 16.11 3.69 -0.22
CA GLY A 96 15.98 4.01 1.21
C GLY A 96 15.51 5.45 1.45
N LEU A 97 15.01 5.74 2.65
CA LEU A 97 14.41 7.04 2.99
C LEU A 97 15.37 8.21 2.75
N ASP A 98 16.62 8.09 3.20
CA ASP A 98 17.65 9.13 3.02
C ASP A 98 17.92 9.40 1.53
N LYS A 99 17.91 8.34 0.72
CA LYS A 99 18.10 8.44 -0.71
C LYS A 99 16.91 9.09 -1.41
N LEU A 100 15.68 8.73 -1.02
CA LEU A 100 14.47 9.40 -1.50
C LEU A 100 14.48 10.89 -1.16
N ALA A 101 14.88 11.26 0.06
CA ALA A 101 15.04 12.67 0.45
C ALA A 101 16.09 13.38 -0.42
N ALA A 102 17.26 12.78 -0.63
CA ALA A 102 18.30 13.31 -1.51
C ALA A 102 17.88 13.38 -3.00
N LEU A 103 16.88 12.59 -3.40
CA LEU A 103 16.27 12.67 -4.73
C LEU A 103 15.26 13.82 -4.84
N GLY A 104 14.95 14.54 -3.75
CA GLY A 104 13.99 15.65 -3.74
C GLY A 104 12.53 15.21 -3.55
N VAL A 105 12.30 13.96 -3.11
CA VAL A 105 10.96 13.48 -2.80
C VAL A 105 10.41 14.25 -1.59
N ALA A 106 9.27 14.91 -1.79
CA ALA A 106 8.66 15.77 -0.77
C ALA A 106 7.80 15.00 0.25
N ARG A 107 7.30 13.82 -0.13
CA ARG A 107 6.48 12.97 0.75
C ARG A 107 6.81 11.50 0.54
N ILE A 108 6.94 10.76 1.64
CA ILE A 108 7.13 9.32 1.61
C ILE A 108 5.96 8.67 2.33
N SER A 109 5.30 7.72 1.66
CA SER A 109 4.16 6.97 2.20
C SER A 109 4.48 5.49 2.28
N PHE A 110 3.83 4.75 3.19
CA PHE A 110 4.08 3.30 3.37
C PHE A 110 2.96 2.41 2.80
N GLY A 111 1.87 3.02 2.31
CA GLY A 111 0.69 2.32 1.83
C GLY A 111 0.21 1.25 2.83
N GLY A 112 -0.19 0.09 2.31
CA GLY A 112 -0.53 -1.08 3.14
C GLY A 112 0.66 -1.88 3.65
N GLY A 113 1.90 -1.40 3.48
CA GLY A 113 3.13 -2.12 3.83
C GLY A 113 3.20 -2.47 5.32
N LEU A 114 3.02 -1.46 6.19
CA LEU A 114 3.09 -1.65 7.64
C LEU A 114 1.96 -2.57 8.16
N HIS A 115 0.75 -2.41 7.64
CA HIS A 115 -0.36 -3.30 7.98
C HIS A 115 -0.06 -4.75 7.62
N ARG A 116 0.45 -5.01 6.41
CA ARG A 116 0.84 -6.36 5.98
C ARG A 116 1.96 -6.95 6.85
N LEU A 117 2.93 -6.14 7.25
CA LEU A 117 3.99 -6.55 8.16
C LEU A 117 3.41 -7.03 9.50
N VAL A 118 2.54 -6.23 10.11
CA VAL A 118 1.90 -6.57 11.40
C VAL A 118 1.05 -7.84 11.26
N MET A 119 0.22 -7.93 10.21
CA MET A 119 -0.62 -9.10 10.00
C MET A 119 0.18 -10.38 9.74
N HIS A 120 1.32 -10.27 9.05
CA HIS A 120 2.22 -11.40 8.85
C HIS A 120 2.83 -11.89 10.18
N ALA A 121 3.32 -10.95 11.00
CA ALA A 121 3.88 -11.27 12.31
C ALA A 121 2.83 -11.91 13.24
N LEU A 122 1.60 -11.36 13.26
CA LEU A 122 0.49 -11.89 14.02
C LEU A 122 0.13 -13.32 13.58
N GLY A 123 0.02 -13.56 12.28
CA GLY A 123 -0.23 -14.89 11.74
C GLY A 123 0.84 -15.90 12.16
N GLY A 124 2.11 -15.51 12.12
CA GLY A 124 3.22 -16.35 12.60
C GLY A 124 3.16 -16.65 14.10
N ALA A 125 2.76 -15.67 14.93
CA ALA A 125 2.59 -15.87 16.37
C ALA A 125 1.42 -16.82 16.68
N LEU A 126 0.27 -16.64 16.01
CA LEU A 126 -0.90 -17.49 16.16
C LEU A 126 -0.63 -18.92 15.70
N GLY A 127 0.12 -19.12 14.61
CA GLY A 127 0.56 -20.44 14.17
C GLY A 127 1.33 -21.19 15.27
N LYS A 128 2.32 -20.53 15.90
CA LYS A 128 3.09 -21.10 17.02
C LYS A 128 2.22 -21.46 18.23
N ILE A 129 1.20 -20.64 18.53
CA ILE A 129 0.26 -20.93 19.62
C ILE A 129 -0.58 -22.17 19.28
N ALA A 130 -1.09 -22.29 18.06
CA ALA A 130 -1.84 -23.46 17.61
C ALA A 130 -0.99 -24.74 17.70
N ASP A 131 0.24 -24.71 17.19
CA ASP A 131 1.18 -25.84 17.24
C ASP A 131 1.52 -26.27 18.69
N ASN A 132 1.61 -25.30 19.62
CA ASN A 132 1.85 -25.58 21.04
C ASN A 132 0.60 -26.03 21.80
N ALA A 133 -0.60 -25.61 21.37
CA ALA A 133 -1.86 -26.06 21.94
C ALA A 133 -2.08 -27.57 21.69
N ASP A 134 -1.67 -28.05 20.51
CA ASP A 134 -1.68 -29.49 20.20
C ASP A 134 -0.71 -30.29 21.09
N ARG A 135 0.40 -29.69 21.53
CA ARG A 135 1.36 -30.33 22.46
C ARG A 135 0.92 -30.29 23.92
N THR A 136 0.18 -29.25 24.33
CA THR A 136 -0.20 -29.05 25.75
C THR A 136 -1.53 -29.71 26.14
N ARG A 137 -2.46 -29.90 25.19
CA ARG A 137 -3.70 -30.66 25.44
C ARG A 137 -3.50 -32.16 25.57
N ALA A 138 -2.44 -32.71 24.98
CA ALA A 138 -2.17 -34.14 25.05
C ALA A 138 -1.77 -34.62 26.46
N ASP A 139 -1.15 -33.77 27.30
CA ASP A 139 -0.51 -34.24 28.54
C ASP A 139 -0.81 -33.45 29.84
N SER A 140 -1.46 -32.27 29.83
CA SER A 140 -1.54 -31.48 31.08
C SER A 140 -2.44 -32.11 32.17
N PRO A 141 -1.93 -32.34 33.41
CA PRO A 141 -2.72 -32.84 34.54
C PRO A 141 -3.76 -31.83 35.04
N ARG A 142 -3.50 -30.53 34.86
CA ARG A 142 -4.42 -29.45 35.26
C ARG A 142 -5.72 -29.46 34.45
N TYR A 143 -5.66 -29.74 33.14
CA TYR A 143 -6.87 -29.79 32.30
C TYR A 143 -7.77 -30.98 32.65
N ARG A 144 -7.18 -32.16 32.91
CA ARG A 144 -7.91 -33.36 33.38
C ARG A 144 -8.61 -33.16 34.73
N ARG A 145 -8.05 -32.29 35.58
CA ARG A 145 -8.64 -31.98 36.90
C ARG A 145 -9.76 -30.94 36.83
N ALA A 146 -9.69 -30.00 35.88
CA ALA A 146 -10.69 -28.95 35.68
C ALA A 146 -11.95 -29.45 34.94
N VAL A 147 -11.85 -30.52 34.14
CA VAL A 147 -12.98 -31.10 33.41
C VAL A 147 -12.98 -32.63 33.61
N PRO A 148 -13.59 -33.15 34.70
CA PRO A 148 -13.67 -34.59 34.92
C PRO A 148 -14.48 -35.26 33.80
N GLY A 149 -13.86 -36.19 33.06
CA GLY A 149 -14.50 -36.93 31.96
C GLY A 149 -14.13 -36.46 30.54
N ALA A 150 -13.24 -35.48 30.37
CA ALA A 150 -12.75 -35.09 29.05
C ALA A 150 -11.95 -36.23 28.39
N GLN A 151 -12.57 -36.95 27.46
CA GLN A 151 -11.89 -37.92 26.61
C GLN A 151 -11.03 -37.22 25.55
N ARG A 152 -10.00 -37.93 25.05
CA ARG A 152 -9.20 -37.46 23.92
C ARG A 152 -10.13 -37.18 22.74
N HIS A 153 -10.30 -35.92 22.37
CA HIS A 153 -10.79 -35.63 21.03
C HIS A 153 -9.65 -35.94 20.06
N THR A 154 -9.71 -37.12 19.44
CA THR A 154 -9.08 -37.32 18.14
C THR A 154 -9.66 -36.26 17.21
N PRO A 155 -8.82 -35.43 16.54
CA PRO A 155 -9.34 -34.42 15.63
C PRO A 155 -10.00 -35.14 14.46
N ALA A 156 -11.31 -35.30 14.52
CA ALA A 156 -12.12 -35.67 13.38
C ALA A 156 -12.26 -34.41 12.52
N GLY A 157 -11.53 -34.39 11.40
CA GLY A 157 -11.72 -33.40 10.34
C GLY A 157 -10.56 -32.45 10.17
N THR A 158 -9.81 -32.66 9.09
CA THR A 158 -8.94 -31.65 8.48
C THR A 158 -9.71 -30.35 8.26
N TRP A 159 -9.22 -29.25 8.80
CA TRP A 159 -9.67 -27.92 8.40
C TRP A 159 -9.50 -27.75 6.88
N PRO A 160 -10.51 -27.26 6.14
CA PRO A 160 -10.34 -27.03 4.72
C PRO A 160 -9.25 -25.98 4.53
N ARG A 161 -8.17 -26.37 3.85
CA ARG A 161 -7.14 -25.43 3.40
C ARG A 161 -7.83 -24.45 2.46
N ASN A 162 -7.89 -23.18 2.83
CA ASN A 162 -8.35 -22.13 1.94
C ASN A 162 -7.30 -21.95 0.84
N SER A 163 -7.44 -22.69 -0.26
CA SER A 163 -6.66 -22.51 -1.48
C SER A 163 -7.19 -21.30 -2.23
N ALA A 164 -6.75 -20.11 -1.83
CA ALA A 164 -6.86 -18.92 -2.67
C ALA A 164 -5.64 -18.89 -3.59
N ARG A 165 -5.86 -19.29 -4.86
CA ARG A 165 -5.08 -18.87 -6.02
C ARG A 165 -5.42 -17.42 -6.37
#